data_AF-A0AAX0KLT1-F1
#
_entry.id   AF-A0AAX0KLT1-F1
#
_cell.length_a   1.000
_cell.length_b   1.000
_cell.length_c   1.000
_cell.angle_alpha   90.00
_cell.angle_beta   90.00
_cell.angle_gamma   90.00
#
_symmetry.space_group_name_H-M   'P 1'
#
loop_
_entity.id
_entity.type
_entity.pdbx_description
1 polymer ?
#
loop_
_entity_poly.entity_id
_entity_poly.type
_entity_poly.pdbx_seq_one_letter_code
_entity_poly.pdbx_strand_id
1 'polypeptide(L)' 'MARDRFLDFDTPWFRPLWKRLLVVGVALGWGLFELVAGDPGFAILFLAMGGYAAYRLFVTFNPREDK' A
#
# COMPACT_ATOMS: atom_id res chain seq x y z
N MET A 1 14.10 -27.71 7.41
CA MET A 1 13.27 -26.96 8.39
C MET A 1 12.51 -25.89 7.64
N ALA A 2 11.26 -26.18 7.27
CA ALA A 2 10.40 -25.22 6.56
C ALA A 2 9.97 -24.15 7.57
N ARG A 3 10.55 -22.96 7.42
CA ARG A 3 10.16 -21.77 8.18
C ARG A 3 8.98 -21.18 7.43
N ASP A 4 7.78 -21.47 7.90
CA ASP A 4 6.53 -20.88 7.43
C ASP A 4 6.62 -19.35 7.55
N ARG A 5 7.04 -18.69 6.47
CA ARG A 5 7.07 -17.24 6.33
C ARG A 5 5.66 -16.79 5.92
N PHE A 6 4.75 -16.79 6.89
CA PHE A 6 3.40 -16.24 6.74
C PHE A 6 3.38 -14.73 6.38
N LEU A 7 4.54 -14.06 6.44
CA LEU A 7 4.76 -12.65 6.06
C LEU A 7 5.74 -12.51 4.88
N ASP A 8 5.74 -13.45 3.93
CA ASP A 8 6.44 -13.26 2.66
C ASP A 8 5.67 -12.25 1.78
N PHE A 9 6.02 -10.96 1.93
CA PHE A 9 5.68 -9.90 0.97
C PHE A 9 6.41 -10.07 -0.39
N ASP A 10 7.22 -11.14 -0.54
CA ASP A 10 7.92 -11.54 -1.76
C ASP A 10 7.04 -12.34 -2.74
N THR A 11 5.71 -12.29 -2.56
CA THR A 11 4.81 -12.91 -3.52
C THR A 11 4.92 -12.15 -4.85
N PRO A 12 5.15 -12.84 -6.00
CA PRO A 12 5.30 -12.22 -7.33
C PRO A 12 4.12 -11.33 -7.74
N TRP A 13 3.02 -11.38 -6.99
CA TRP A 13 1.88 -10.50 -7.09
C TRP A 13 2.22 -9.01 -6.93
N PHE A 14 3.13 -8.62 -6.04
CA PHE A 14 3.47 -7.21 -5.78
C PHE A 14 4.63 -6.67 -6.62
N ARG A 15 5.24 -7.46 -7.50
CA ARG A 15 6.28 -7.01 -8.44
C ARG A 15 5.81 -5.93 -9.43
N PRO A 16 4.58 -5.97 -9.99
CA PRO A 16 4.12 -4.97 -10.93
C PRO A 16 3.84 -3.63 -10.22
N LEU A 17 4.56 -2.59 -10.61
CA LEU A 17 4.36 -1.22 -10.12
C LEU A 17 2.90 -0.76 -10.25
N TRP A 18 2.18 -1.22 -11.27
CA TRP A 18 0.79 -0.83 -11.49
C TRP A 18 -0.18 -1.33 -10.41
N LYS A 19 0.06 -2.51 -9.81
CA LYS A 19 -0.77 -3.01 -8.70
C LYS A 19 -0.58 -2.17 -7.44
N ARG A 20 0.63 -1.65 -7.23
CA ARG A 20 0.93 -0.73 -6.13
C ARG A 20 0.24 0.60 -6.32
N LEU A 21 0.28 1.13 -7.55
CA LEU A 21 -0.47 2.33 -7.92
C LEU A 21 -1.98 2.14 -7.76
N LEU A 22 -2.52 0.97 -8.14
CA LEU A 22 -3.94 0.69 -7.94
C LEU A 22 -4.32 0.68 -6.46
N VAL A 23 -3.59 -0.05 -5.61
CA VAL A 23 -3.90 -0.13 -4.18
C VAL A 23 -3.76 1.24 -3.50
N VAL A 24 -2.64 1.93 -3.74
CA VAL A 24 -2.40 3.25 -3.17
C VAL A 24 -3.39 4.29 -3.70
N GLY A 25 -3.63 4.29 -5.01
CA GLY A 25 -4.53 5.22 -5.67
C GLY A 25 -5.99 5.03 -5.26
N VAL A 26 -6.44 3.79 -5.10
CA VAL A 26 -7.79 3.49 -4.59
C VAL A 26 -7.91 3.92 -3.14
N ALA A 27 -6.94 3.61 -2.27
CA ALA A 27 -6.98 4.00 -0.86
C ALA A 27 -6.96 5.53 -0.67
N LEU A 28 -6.06 6.23 -1.38
CA LEU A 28 -5.98 7.69 -1.32
C LEU A 28 -7.19 8.36 -1.98
N GLY A 29 -7.66 7.84 -3.12
CA GLY A 29 -8.84 8.34 -3.82
C GLY A 29 -10.10 8.18 -2.97
N TRP A 30 -10.25 7.06 -2.25
CA TRP A 30 -11.34 6.86 -1.32
C TRP A 30 -11.27 7.83 -0.15
N GLY A 31 -10.09 8.00 0.46
CA GLY A 31 -9.92 8.98 1.54
C GLY A 31 -10.25 10.42 1.09
N LEU A 32 -9.90 10.80 -0.14
CA LEU A 32 -10.25 12.09 -0.70
C LEU A 32 -11.76 12.21 -0.99
N PHE A 33 -12.39 11.13 -1.44
CA PHE A 33 -13.84 11.07 -1.64
C PHE A 33 -14.60 11.24 -0.32
N GLU A 34 -14.15 10.59 0.76
CA GLU A 34 -14.74 10.73 2.10
C GLU A 34 -14.58 12.17 2.65
N LEU A 35 -13.47 12.86 2.35
CA LEU A 35 -13.32 14.29 2.68
C LEU A 35 -14.40 15.14 2.01
N VAL A 36 -14.75 14.82 0.76
CA VAL A 36 -15.81 15.52 0.01
C VAL A 36 -17.20 15.10 0.49
N ALA A 37 -17.37 13.84 0.90
CA ALA A 37 -18.61 13.31 1.46
C ALA A 37 -18.93 13.85 2.87
N GLY A 38 -17.95 14.46 3.54
CA GLY A 38 -18.13 15.10 4.83
C GLY A 38 -17.83 14.20 6.04
N ASP A 39 -17.17 13.05 5.84
CA ASP A 39 -16.69 12.19 6.92
C ASP A 39 -15.16 12.29 7.07
N PRO A 40 -14.67 13.29 7.83
CA PRO A 40 -13.23 13.50 8.01
C PRO A 40 -12.55 12.39 8.83
N GLY A 41 -13.31 11.63 9.63
CA GLY A 41 -12.78 10.55 10.45
C GLY A 41 -12.24 9.40 9.59
N PHE A 42 -13.11 8.84 8.74
CA PHE A 42 -12.70 7.79 7.80
C PHE A 42 -11.74 8.31 6.75
N ALA A 43 -11.92 9.53 6.27
CA ALA A 43 -11.00 10.15 5.32
C ALA A 43 -9.54 10.16 5.80
N ILE A 44 -9.28 10.59 7.04
CA ILE A 44 -7.94 10.63 7.60
C ILE A 44 -7.36 9.21 7.74
N LEU A 45 -8.17 8.23 8.13
CA LEU A 45 -7.73 6.84 8.22
C LEU A 45 -7.30 6.30 6.86
N PHE A 46 -8.10 6.49 5.82
CA PHE A 46 -7.78 6.03 4.46
C PHE A 46 -6.61 6.79 3.85
N LEU A 47 -6.52 8.10 4.05
CA LEU A 47 -5.38 8.90 3.60
C LEU A 47 -4.09 8.52 4.31
N ALA A 48 -4.12 8.34 5.63
CA ALA A 48 -2.95 7.92 6.40
C ALA A 48 -2.49 6.51 6.00
N MET A 49 -3.42 5.58 5.83
CA MET A 49 -3.12 4.20 5.45
C MET A 49 -2.66 4.09 3.99
N GLY A 50 -3.28 4.84 3.07
CA GLY A 50 -2.85 4.96 1.68
C GLY A 50 -1.49 5.63 1.53
N GLY A 51 -1.22 6.67 2.33
CA GLY A 51 0.08 7.35 2.40
C GLY A 51 1.18 6.45 2.97
N TYR A 52 0.87 5.68 4.03
CA TYR A 52 1.80 4.68 4.57
C TYR A 52 2.09 3.55 3.58
N ALA A 53 1.07 3.07 2.87
CA ALA A 53 1.23 2.09 1.80
C ALA A 53 2.10 2.65 0.67
N ALA A 54 1.90 3.91 0.26
CA ALA A 54 2.76 4.59 -0.72
C ALA A 54 4.21 4.65 -0.24
N TYR A 55 4.44 5.07 1.01
CA TYR A 55 5.76 5.15 1.61
C TYR A 55 6.47 3.78 1.61
N ARG A 56 5.79 2.71 2.06
CA ARG A 56 6.37 1.36 2.06
C ARG A 56 6.63 0.83 0.65
N LEU A 57 5.73 1.06 -0.29
CA LEU A 57 5.78 0.46 -1.63
C LEU A 57 6.65 1.23 -2.64
N PHE A 58 6.93 2.51 -2.40
CA PHE A 58 7.73 3.37 -3.28
C PHE A 58 9.02 3.90 -2.65
N VAL A 59 9.03 4.19 -1.34
CA VAL A 59 10.20 4.80 -0.66
C VAL A 59 11.08 3.73 0.00
N THR A 60 10.46 2.80 0.74
CA THR A 60 11.20 1.68 1.39
C THR A 60 11.33 0.45 0.48
N PHE A 61 10.76 0.49 -0.72
CA PHE A 61 10.83 -0.65 -1.62
C PHE A 61 12.23 -0.78 -2.22
N ASN A 62 13.02 -1.70 -1.66
CA ASN A 62 14.29 -2.12 -2.22
C ASN A 62 14.07 -3.42 -3.04
N PRO A 63 14.05 -3.38 -4.39
CA PRO A 63 13.98 -4.58 -5.22
C PRO A 63 15.26 -5.43 -5.21
N ARG A 64 16.25 -5.10 -4.37
CA ARG A 64 17.57 -5.73 -4.37
C ARG A 64 17.82 -6.50 -3.08
N GLU A 65 17.21 -7.67 -2.98
CA GLU A 65 17.82 -8.81 -2.29
C GLU A 65 17.75 -10.04 -3.21
N ASP A 66 18.27 -9.88 -4.41
CA ASP A 66 18.81 -10.99 -5.18
C ASP A 66 20.29 -11.16 -4.80
N LYS A 67 20.59 -12.26 -4.10
CA LYS A 67 21.94 -12.84 -4.08
C LYS A 67 22.23 -13.51 -5.41
#